data_AF-A0A7Y5NRB8-F1
#
_entry.id   AF-A0A7Y5NRB8-F1
#
_cell.length_a   1.000
_cell.length_b   1.000
_cell.length_c   1.000
_cell.angle_alpha   90.00
_cell.angle_beta   90.00
_cell.angle_gamma   90.00
#
_symmetry.space_group_name_H-M   'P 1'
#
loop_
_entity.id
_entity.type
_entity.pdbx_description
1 polymer ?
#
loop_
_entity_poly.entity_id
_entity_poly.type
_entity_poly.pdbx_seq_one_letter_code
_entity_poly.pdbx_strand_id
1 'polypeptide(L)'
;MRRQLGRDALMAVLHVAVLLALVTLLRPLFFRGVSEDHYRAPSILWSMVKSDWSVIAQAAKRHSPAFPELLSFLVPTVLFALSKRKLRWEDWEHGKALRLWIMAVIFMLAWSGSTFPFNHYLNRGHFLDRGTLVALAALSWRYPIMVPLAVRWAIVMIKESYIPIPQDDFDFRAPAEFVIVFGIFVWASASRSFKPIHFMIVGIGSFASYYYSAGLAKWNFGPPHSWLLENHVSNMSVAAYVRGWMTFIPEETYMKLIGVSHKLDTALQGFTLFVELGSLVAFFLHPRITRWWFLGLFLLNFGIFMMTGVCFWKWFFVSVSGFVWCGRVGRPLVEKMHELKLPLVLGIVSIYYCNERIWFYPQTHVVWYDSAIMENYEMYAVGESGRKYLIGPNYFGPSDMHWAQGNLCYATESQRALTGIYGNTGNYSTMKRLNEFDKPEQGLAMQRRGRICHDDKRLRKYENFVQTVFGNINRNGGKKHKWLRLIGRPTHIWVFPRHPDTELFAEQEKVVAVELWQTVAYHHGDKIYRTEPELGHVTKIPH
;
A
#
# COMPACT_ATOMS: atom_id res chain seq x y z
N MET A 1 -42.53 -0.93 -5.65
CA MET A 1 -42.77 -0.26 -4.36
C MET A 1 -43.06 -1.21 -3.18
N ARG A 2 -44.10 -2.05 -3.17
CA ARG A 2 -44.45 -2.85 -1.94
C ARG A 2 -43.36 -3.77 -1.36
N ARG A 3 -42.50 -4.39 -2.20
CA ARG A 3 -41.34 -5.18 -1.71
C ARG A 3 -40.17 -4.33 -1.19
N GLN A 4 -40.12 -3.03 -1.51
CA GLN A 4 -38.98 -2.14 -1.20
C GLN A 4 -39.08 -1.48 0.18
N LEU A 5 -40.30 -1.33 0.68
CA LEU A 5 -40.59 -0.86 2.04
C LEU A 5 -40.91 -2.04 2.98
N GLY A 6 -40.58 -3.26 2.54
CA GLY A 6 -40.73 -4.45 3.36
C GLY A 6 -39.80 -4.41 4.57
N ARG A 7 -40.19 -5.08 5.65
CA ARG A 7 -39.43 -5.19 6.89
C ARG A 7 -37.96 -5.57 6.66
N ASP A 8 -37.69 -6.51 5.76
CA ASP A 8 -36.33 -6.95 5.46
C ASP A 8 -35.45 -5.86 4.85
N ALA A 9 -35.98 -5.01 3.98
CA ALA A 9 -35.25 -3.92 3.37
C ALA A 9 -34.93 -2.83 4.41
N LEU A 10 -35.89 -2.46 5.26
CA LEU A 10 -35.68 -1.50 6.34
C LEU A 10 -34.67 -2.02 7.37
N MET A 11 -34.73 -3.30 7.72
CA MET A 11 -33.75 -3.93 8.60
C MET A 11 -32.35 -3.95 7.98
N ALA A 12 -32.23 -4.19 6.67
CA ALA A 12 -30.95 -4.13 5.98
C ALA A 12 -30.34 -2.71 6.01
N VAL A 13 -31.14 -1.67 5.78
CA VAL A 13 -30.72 -0.26 5.91
C VAL A 13 -30.21 0.02 7.32
N LEU A 14 -30.97 -0.37 8.35
CA LEU A 14 -30.58 -0.17 9.74
C LEU A 14 -29.27 -0.90 10.07
N HIS A 15 -29.13 -2.17 9.68
CA HIS A 15 -27.90 -2.93 9.93
C HIS A 15 -26.68 -2.38 9.19
N VAL A 16 -26.85 -1.89 7.95
CA VAL A 16 -25.76 -1.22 7.21
C VAL A 16 -25.34 0.07 7.94
N ALA A 17 -26.31 0.88 8.38
CA ALA A 17 -26.02 2.09 9.15
C ALA A 17 -25.31 1.79 10.48
N VAL A 18 -25.80 0.79 11.23
CA VAL A 18 -25.16 0.33 12.47
C VAL A 18 -23.76 -0.21 12.19
N LEU A 19 -23.57 -0.99 11.12
CA LEU A 19 -22.25 -1.52 10.76
C LEU A 19 -21.27 -0.39 10.41
N LEU A 20 -21.70 0.62 9.65
CA LEU A 20 -20.88 1.80 9.36
C LEU A 20 -20.50 2.57 10.64
N ALA A 21 -21.44 2.72 11.57
CA ALA A 21 -21.16 3.33 12.88
C ALA A 21 -20.14 2.51 13.69
N LEU A 22 -20.32 1.19 13.76
CA LEU A 22 -19.37 0.29 14.41
C LEU A 22 -18.00 0.32 13.75
N VAL A 23 -17.93 0.42 12.41
CA VAL A 23 -16.68 0.59 11.69
C VAL A 23 -15.99 1.88 12.11
N THR A 24 -16.69 3.00 12.16
CA THR A 24 -16.10 4.26 12.65
C THR A 24 -15.54 4.16 14.07
N LEU A 25 -16.24 3.45 14.97
CA LEU A 25 -15.82 3.31 16.36
C LEU A 25 -14.68 2.31 16.56
N LEU A 26 -14.69 1.18 15.84
CA LEU A 26 -13.81 0.04 16.11
C LEU A 26 -12.61 -0.04 15.16
N ARG A 27 -12.68 0.59 13.98
CA ARG A 27 -11.56 0.63 13.01
C ARG A 27 -10.24 1.12 13.62
N PRO A 28 -10.20 2.17 14.48
CA PRO A 28 -8.95 2.63 15.08
C PRO A 28 -8.22 1.53 15.86
N LEU A 29 -8.94 0.56 16.44
CA LEU A 29 -8.34 -0.54 17.18
C LEU A 29 -7.50 -1.46 16.28
N PHE A 30 -7.78 -1.51 14.96
CA PHE A 30 -7.01 -2.29 14.00
C PHE A 30 -5.75 -1.56 13.52
N PHE A 31 -5.83 -0.25 13.31
CA PHE A 31 -4.75 0.54 12.71
C PHE A 31 -3.84 1.24 13.71
N ARG A 32 -4.20 1.26 15.00
CA ARG A 32 -3.40 1.86 16.08
C ARG A 32 -1.93 1.44 15.92
N GLY A 33 -1.08 2.46 15.75
CA GLY A 33 0.34 2.29 15.52
C GLY A 33 0.99 1.58 16.69
N VAL A 34 1.98 0.75 16.38
CA VAL A 34 2.83 0.09 17.37
C VAL A 34 4.13 0.90 17.43
N SER A 35 4.59 1.26 18.62
CA SER A 35 5.83 2.01 18.77
C SER A 35 7.03 1.21 18.29
N GLU A 36 8.10 1.93 17.90
CA GLU A 36 9.37 1.32 17.50
C GLU A 36 9.95 0.40 18.59
N ASP A 37 9.76 0.73 19.86
CA ASP A 37 10.24 -0.07 20.99
C ASP A 37 9.67 -1.50 21.00
N HIS A 38 8.41 -1.65 20.59
CA HIS A 38 7.80 -2.98 20.47
C HIS A 38 8.42 -3.79 19.33
N TYR A 39 8.78 -3.14 18.23
CA TYR A 39 9.49 -3.77 17.10
C TYR A 39 10.96 -4.06 17.40
N ARG A 40 11.59 -3.38 18.38
CA ARG A 40 12.95 -3.71 18.83
C ARG A 40 12.98 -4.90 19.79
N ALA A 41 11.85 -5.22 20.42
CA ALA A 41 11.73 -6.34 21.35
C ALA A 41 11.86 -7.71 20.64
N PRO A 42 12.29 -8.77 21.33
CA PRO A 42 12.35 -10.12 20.74
C PRO A 42 10.99 -10.67 20.27
N SER A 43 9.90 -10.27 20.95
CA SER A 43 8.52 -10.52 20.54
C SER A 43 7.71 -9.24 20.68
N ILE A 44 7.07 -8.85 19.58
CA ILE A 44 6.18 -7.69 19.52
C ILE A 44 4.98 -7.93 20.44
N LEU A 45 4.39 -9.14 20.39
CA LEU A 45 3.19 -9.48 21.15
C LEU A 45 3.43 -9.34 22.65
N TRP A 46 4.52 -9.94 23.13
CA TRP A 46 4.85 -9.91 24.55
C TRP A 46 5.19 -8.49 25.03
N SER A 47 5.87 -7.71 24.19
CA SER A 47 6.19 -6.31 24.46
C SER A 47 4.91 -5.46 24.60
N MET A 48 3.93 -5.64 23.71
CA MET A 48 2.64 -4.96 23.80
C MET A 48 1.86 -5.37 25.04
N VAL A 49 1.78 -6.66 25.38
CA VAL A 49 1.11 -7.15 26.60
C VAL A 49 1.72 -6.52 27.86
N LYS A 50 3.05 -6.47 27.94
CA LYS A 50 3.77 -5.86 29.08
C LYS A 50 3.49 -4.36 29.18
N SER A 51 3.47 -3.65 28.05
CA SER A 51 3.14 -2.23 27.99
C SER A 51 1.73 -1.95 28.48
N ASP A 52 0.74 -2.69 27.97
CA ASP A 52 -0.65 -2.59 28.38
C ASP A 52 -0.84 -2.86 29.87
N TRP A 53 -0.17 -3.90 30.40
CA TRP A 53 -0.19 -4.19 31.83
C TRP A 53 0.35 -3.03 32.67
N SER A 54 1.44 -2.41 32.20
CA SER A 54 2.03 -1.26 32.89
C SER A 54 1.10 -0.04 32.89
N VAL A 55 0.38 0.22 31.78
CA VAL A 55 -0.60 1.30 31.66
C VAL A 55 -1.76 1.07 32.62
N ILE A 56 -2.29 -0.16 32.69
CA ILE A 56 -3.35 -0.54 33.64
C ILE A 56 -2.89 -0.35 35.08
N ALA A 57 -1.71 -0.85 35.43
CA ALA A 57 -1.18 -0.75 36.79
C ALA A 57 -0.95 0.71 37.22
N GLN A 58 -0.47 1.57 36.32
CA GLN A 58 -0.30 3.01 36.58
C GLN A 58 -1.65 3.73 36.74
N ALA A 59 -2.62 3.42 35.89
CA ALA A 59 -3.94 4.01 35.96
C ALA A 59 -4.72 3.58 37.22
N ALA A 60 -4.58 2.31 37.63
CA ALA A 60 -5.12 1.82 38.89
C ALA A 60 -4.53 2.56 40.09
N LYS A 61 -3.22 2.82 40.10
CA LYS A 61 -2.56 3.64 41.14
C LYS A 61 -3.04 5.10 41.16
N ARG A 62 -3.43 5.65 40.00
CA ARG A 62 -3.90 7.03 39.85
C ARG A 62 -5.42 7.17 39.93
N HIS A 63 -6.15 6.07 40.13
CA HIS A 63 -7.62 6.04 40.02
C HIS A 63 -8.15 6.68 38.72
N SER A 64 -7.44 6.52 37.61
CA SER A 64 -7.79 7.08 36.29
C SER A 64 -8.19 5.98 35.31
N PRO A 65 -8.98 6.27 34.27
CA PRO A 65 -9.23 5.30 33.20
C PRO A 65 -7.94 4.97 32.42
N ALA A 66 -7.78 3.71 32.03
CA ALA A 66 -6.72 3.23 31.13
C ALA A 66 -7.30 2.76 29.80
N PHE A 67 -6.58 3.01 28.71
CA PHE A 67 -6.91 2.52 27.37
C PHE A 67 -5.76 1.69 26.79
N PRO A 68 -5.54 0.46 27.33
CA PRO A 68 -4.49 -0.44 26.85
C PRO A 68 -4.70 -0.78 25.37
N GLU A 69 -3.63 -0.89 24.58
CA GLU A 69 -3.73 -0.99 23.12
C GLU A 69 -4.25 -2.35 22.64
N LEU A 70 -3.59 -3.43 23.06
CA LEU A 70 -3.93 -4.79 22.71
C LEU A 70 -5.16 -5.28 23.48
N LEU A 71 -5.24 -4.99 24.78
CA LEU A 71 -6.34 -5.47 25.62
C LEU A 71 -7.67 -4.82 25.23
N SER A 72 -7.69 -3.54 24.85
CA SER A 72 -8.92 -2.91 24.34
C SER A 72 -9.40 -3.55 23.05
N PHE A 73 -8.48 -4.01 22.19
CA PHE A 73 -8.83 -4.74 20.96
C PHE A 73 -9.46 -6.11 21.25
N LEU A 74 -9.13 -6.74 22.38
CA LEU A 74 -9.71 -8.04 22.76
C LEU A 74 -11.13 -7.93 23.34
N VAL A 75 -11.56 -6.76 23.81
CA VAL A 75 -12.87 -6.57 24.47
C VAL A 75 -14.04 -7.08 23.62
N PRO A 76 -14.19 -6.74 22.33
CA PRO A 76 -15.30 -7.24 21.52
C PRO A 76 -15.28 -8.78 21.37
N THR A 77 -14.08 -9.36 21.26
CA THR A 77 -13.89 -10.82 21.16
C THR A 77 -14.24 -11.52 22.48
N VAL A 78 -13.87 -10.94 23.62
CA VAL A 78 -14.23 -11.46 24.94
C VAL A 78 -15.73 -11.36 25.17
N LEU A 79 -16.36 -10.22 24.87
CA LEU A 79 -17.82 -10.06 24.95
C LEU A 79 -18.54 -11.06 24.05
N PHE A 80 -18.00 -11.31 22.85
CA PHE A 80 -18.51 -12.35 21.97
C PHE A 80 -18.38 -13.74 22.61
N ALA A 81 -17.23 -14.09 23.17
CA ALA A 81 -17.01 -15.38 23.83
C ALA A 81 -17.93 -15.58 25.05
N LEU A 82 -18.18 -14.52 25.82
CA LEU A 82 -19.10 -14.52 26.96
C LEU A 82 -20.56 -14.77 26.54
N SER A 83 -20.94 -14.49 25.29
CA SER A 83 -22.26 -14.87 24.76
C SER A 83 -22.47 -16.39 24.64
N LYS A 84 -21.42 -17.20 24.90
CA LYS A 84 -21.39 -18.67 24.76
C LYS A 84 -21.73 -19.18 23.35
N ARG A 85 -21.85 -18.29 22.37
CA ARG A 85 -22.14 -18.63 20.98
C ARG A 85 -20.89 -19.18 20.30
N LYS A 86 -20.99 -20.40 19.75
CA LYS A 86 -19.94 -21.00 18.93
C LYS A 86 -20.14 -20.63 17.48
N LEU A 87 -19.60 -19.47 17.07
CA LEU A 87 -19.73 -19.00 15.69
C LEU A 87 -18.95 -19.89 14.73
N ARG A 88 -19.63 -20.37 13.69
CA ARG A 88 -19.07 -21.14 12.58
C ARG A 88 -19.44 -20.48 11.26
N TRP A 89 -18.64 -20.75 10.23
CA TRP A 89 -18.94 -20.28 8.87
C TRP A 89 -20.29 -20.79 8.37
N GLU A 90 -20.72 -21.97 8.80
CA GLU A 90 -22.02 -22.55 8.46
C GLU A 90 -23.23 -21.85 9.12
N ASP A 91 -23.01 -21.03 10.15
CA ASP A 91 -24.08 -20.30 10.83
C ASP A 91 -24.62 -19.13 10.00
N TRP A 92 -23.90 -18.74 8.95
CA TRP A 92 -24.30 -17.69 8.04
C TRP A 92 -24.80 -18.25 6.71
N GLU A 93 -25.80 -17.57 6.16
CA GLU A 93 -26.29 -17.84 4.82
C GLU A 93 -25.15 -17.72 3.79
N HIS A 94 -24.90 -18.80 3.04
CA HIS A 94 -23.76 -18.93 2.12
C HIS A 94 -22.38 -18.70 2.76
N GLY A 95 -22.24 -18.89 4.08
CA GLY A 95 -21.00 -18.57 4.79
C GLY A 95 -19.79 -19.41 4.38
N LYS A 96 -19.99 -20.65 3.87
CA LYS A 96 -18.90 -21.44 3.24
C LYS A 96 -18.32 -20.76 1.99
N ALA A 97 -19.17 -20.12 1.18
CA ALA A 97 -18.73 -19.38 0.00
C ALA A 97 -18.00 -18.10 0.44
N LEU A 98 -18.58 -17.35 1.38
CA LEU A 98 -17.96 -16.15 1.93
C LEU A 98 -16.58 -16.44 2.54
N ARG A 99 -16.44 -17.57 3.24
CA ARG A 99 -15.17 -18.04 3.80
C ARG A 99 -14.07 -18.03 2.75
N LEU A 100 -14.31 -18.55 1.55
CA LEU A 100 -13.26 -18.65 0.54
C LEU A 100 -12.69 -17.29 0.16
N TRP A 101 -13.55 -16.27 0.00
CA TRP A 101 -13.08 -14.93 -0.37
C TRP A 101 -12.37 -14.24 0.78
N ILE A 102 -12.95 -14.26 1.99
CA ILE A 102 -12.33 -13.69 3.19
C ILE A 102 -10.98 -14.34 3.48
N MET A 103 -10.92 -15.67 3.41
CA MET A 103 -9.68 -16.41 3.65
C MET A 103 -8.64 -16.18 2.56
N ALA A 104 -9.03 -15.88 1.32
CA ALA A 104 -8.09 -15.45 0.29
C ALA A 104 -7.42 -14.12 0.69
N VAL A 105 -8.19 -13.12 1.12
CA VAL A 105 -7.62 -11.82 1.55
C VAL A 105 -6.81 -11.97 2.84
N ILE A 106 -7.25 -12.77 3.80
CA ILE A 106 -6.47 -13.07 5.02
C ILE A 106 -5.18 -13.80 4.68
N PHE A 107 -5.21 -14.77 3.77
CA PHE A 107 -4.00 -15.46 3.31
C PHE A 107 -3.01 -14.47 2.71
N MET A 108 -3.46 -13.56 1.85
CA MET A 108 -2.62 -12.51 1.27
C MET A 108 -1.99 -11.60 2.35
N LEU A 109 -2.76 -11.16 3.35
CA LEU A 109 -2.24 -10.35 4.46
C LEU A 109 -1.28 -11.14 5.37
N ALA A 110 -1.64 -12.36 5.73
CA ALA A 110 -0.84 -13.24 6.57
C ALA A 110 0.47 -13.64 5.89
N TRP A 111 0.43 -13.95 4.59
CA TRP A 111 1.62 -14.21 3.78
C TRP A 111 2.53 -12.99 3.78
N SER A 112 1.98 -11.79 3.54
CA SER A 112 2.73 -10.53 3.59
C SER A 112 3.39 -10.26 4.96
N GLY A 113 2.65 -10.46 6.05
CA GLY A 113 3.13 -10.23 7.41
C GLY A 113 3.99 -11.36 7.99
N SER A 114 4.08 -12.53 7.36
CA SER A 114 4.87 -13.65 7.88
C SER A 114 6.13 -13.96 7.07
N THR A 115 6.20 -13.51 5.81
CA THR A 115 7.29 -13.89 4.89
C THR A 115 8.19 -12.72 4.46
N PHE A 116 8.03 -11.54 5.04
CA PHE A 116 8.95 -10.43 4.74
C PHE A 116 10.40 -10.77 5.16
N PRO A 117 11.43 -10.19 4.50
CA PRO A 117 12.84 -10.49 4.79
C PRO A 117 13.23 -10.18 6.24
N PHE A 118 14.39 -10.66 6.70
CA PHE A 118 14.93 -10.29 8.00
C PHE A 118 15.14 -8.77 8.08
N ASN A 119 14.69 -8.13 9.18
CA ASN A 119 14.82 -6.69 9.33
C ASN A 119 16.20 -6.34 9.90
N HIS A 120 17.10 -5.92 9.02
CA HIS A 120 18.46 -5.55 9.37
C HIS A 120 18.58 -4.23 10.14
N TYR A 121 17.58 -3.34 10.07
CA TYR A 121 17.56 -2.13 10.90
C TYR A 121 17.30 -2.49 12.36
N LEU A 122 16.29 -3.32 12.60
CA LEU A 122 15.95 -3.79 13.96
C LEU A 122 16.87 -4.91 14.45
N ASN A 123 17.59 -5.57 13.54
CA ASN A 123 18.31 -6.82 13.76
C ASN A 123 17.38 -7.92 14.34
N ARG A 124 16.16 -8.03 13.79
CA ARG A 124 15.12 -8.95 14.25
C ARG A 124 14.47 -9.70 13.08
N GLY A 125 14.05 -10.94 13.38
CA GLY A 125 13.24 -11.77 12.50
C GLY A 125 11.80 -11.98 12.98
N HIS A 126 11.50 -11.73 14.27
CA HIS A 126 10.16 -11.89 14.87
C HIS A 126 9.47 -13.24 14.57
N PHE A 127 10.22 -14.35 14.61
CA PHE A 127 9.69 -15.68 14.23
C PHE A 127 8.49 -16.13 15.07
N LEU A 128 8.46 -15.80 16.37
CA LEU A 128 7.32 -16.11 17.24
C LEU A 128 6.06 -15.35 16.82
N ASP A 129 6.20 -14.07 16.51
CA ASP A 129 5.10 -13.21 16.07
C ASP A 129 4.58 -13.65 14.68
N ARG A 130 5.47 -14.06 13.77
CA ARG A 130 5.12 -14.68 12.48
C ARG A 130 4.35 -15.99 12.66
N GLY A 131 4.83 -16.87 13.53
CA GLY A 131 4.14 -18.14 13.85
C GLY A 131 2.75 -17.89 14.42
N THR A 132 2.61 -16.88 15.29
CA THR A 132 1.32 -16.44 15.83
C THR A 132 0.39 -15.97 14.72
N LEU A 133 0.87 -15.19 13.76
CA LEU A 133 0.08 -14.74 12.60
C LEU A 133 -0.44 -15.93 11.78
N VAL A 134 0.45 -16.87 11.45
CA VAL A 134 0.08 -18.06 10.67
C VAL A 134 -0.95 -18.90 11.43
N ALA A 135 -0.77 -19.08 12.75
CA ALA A 135 -1.72 -19.80 13.58
C ALA A 135 -3.10 -19.12 13.62
N LEU A 136 -3.17 -17.79 13.81
CA LEU A 136 -4.42 -17.04 13.81
C LEU A 136 -5.12 -17.09 12.44
N ALA A 137 -4.36 -16.99 11.35
CA ALA A 137 -4.88 -17.12 9.99
C ALA A 137 -5.42 -18.55 9.73
N ALA A 138 -4.71 -19.59 10.15
CA ALA A 138 -5.17 -20.98 10.02
C ALA A 138 -6.43 -21.23 10.87
N LEU A 139 -6.47 -20.74 12.11
CA LEU A 139 -7.64 -20.87 12.98
C LEU A 139 -8.86 -20.13 12.42
N SER A 140 -8.66 -19.00 11.72
CA SER A 140 -9.72 -18.25 11.04
C SER A 140 -10.47 -19.07 9.99
N TRP A 141 -9.82 -20.06 9.38
CA TRP A 141 -10.47 -20.99 8.46
C TRP A 141 -11.60 -21.78 9.14
N ARG A 142 -11.40 -22.15 10.41
CA ARG A 142 -12.38 -22.91 11.20
C ARG A 142 -13.32 -22.00 11.98
N TYR A 143 -12.80 -20.93 12.55
CA TYR A 143 -13.47 -20.07 13.52
C TYR A 143 -13.45 -18.61 13.04
N PRO A 144 -14.58 -18.07 12.54
CA PRO A 144 -14.63 -16.69 12.04
C PRO A 144 -14.23 -15.63 13.09
N ILE A 145 -14.42 -15.94 14.39
CA ILE A 145 -14.03 -15.07 15.51
C ILE A 145 -12.52 -14.79 15.58
N MET A 146 -11.69 -15.60 14.91
CA MET A 146 -10.24 -15.40 14.84
C MET A 146 -9.85 -14.41 13.73
N VAL A 147 -10.77 -14.07 12.81
CA VAL A 147 -10.49 -13.15 11.70
C VAL A 147 -10.05 -11.77 12.19
N PRO A 148 -10.76 -11.10 13.12
CA PRO A 148 -10.29 -9.82 13.67
C PRO A 148 -8.85 -9.89 14.20
N LEU A 149 -8.53 -10.95 14.95
CA LEU A 149 -7.20 -11.16 15.54
C LEU A 149 -6.14 -11.34 14.45
N ALA A 150 -6.40 -12.19 13.46
CA ALA A 150 -5.49 -12.41 12.34
C ALA A 150 -5.25 -11.12 11.54
N VAL A 151 -6.29 -10.33 11.29
CA VAL A 151 -6.18 -9.06 10.55
C VAL A 151 -5.37 -8.03 11.32
N ARG A 152 -5.68 -7.81 12.61
CA ARG A 152 -4.92 -6.88 13.45
C ARG A 152 -3.46 -7.28 13.50
N TRP A 153 -3.18 -8.57 13.70
CA TRP A 153 -1.81 -9.05 13.79
C TRP A 153 -1.07 -8.96 12.45
N ALA A 154 -1.75 -9.22 11.32
CA ALA A 154 -1.16 -8.99 10.00
C ALA A 154 -0.76 -7.52 9.80
N ILE A 155 -1.61 -6.56 10.21
CA ILE A 155 -1.32 -5.12 10.11
C ILE A 155 -0.10 -4.76 10.97
N VAL A 156 -0.02 -5.26 12.21
CA VAL A 156 1.14 -5.03 13.09
C VAL A 156 2.42 -5.53 12.42
N MET A 157 2.41 -6.74 11.88
CA MET A 157 3.59 -7.31 11.22
C MET A 157 3.94 -6.59 9.91
N ILE A 158 2.96 -6.18 9.11
CA ILE A 158 3.19 -5.42 7.87
C ILE A 158 3.82 -4.06 8.19
N LYS A 159 3.35 -3.38 9.24
CA LYS A 159 3.85 -2.05 9.63
C LYS A 159 5.31 -2.05 10.13
N GLU A 160 5.90 -3.22 10.40
CA GLU A 160 7.33 -3.33 10.71
C GLU A 160 8.20 -2.76 9.57
N SER A 161 7.78 -2.88 8.30
CA SER A 161 8.53 -2.32 7.17
C SER A 161 8.61 -0.79 7.19
N TYR A 162 7.76 -0.12 7.96
CA TYR A 162 7.67 1.34 8.02
C TYR A 162 8.48 1.94 9.19
N ILE A 163 9.31 1.12 9.85
CA ILE A 163 10.22 1.57 10.89
C ILE A 163 11.65 1.63 10.31
N PRO A 164 12.40 2.72 10.52
CA PRO A 164 12.07 3.94 11.26
C PRO A 164 11.48 5.06 10.39
N ILE A 165 11.34 4.82 9.08
CA ILE A 165 10.85 5.80 8.11
C ILE A 165 9.37 5.50 7.87
N PRO A 166 8.45 6.31 8.43
CA PRO A 166 7.03 6.11 8.18
C PRO A 166 6.76 6.22 6.70
N GLN A 167 6.03 5.24 6.17
CA GLN A 167 5.58 5.22 4.80
C GLN A 167 4.05 5.15 4.81
N ASP A 168 3.46 5.62 3.71
CA ASP A 168 2.03 5.42 3.50
C ASP A 168 1.74 3.93 3.28
N ASP A 169 0.75 3.39 3.99
CA ASP A 169 0.28 2.01 3.89
C ASP A 169 -0.82 1.82 2.83
N PHE A 170 -0.93 2.78 1.91
CA PHE A 170 -1.95 2.84 0.87
C PHE A 170 -2.08 1.54 0.05
N ASP A 171 -0.98 0.81 -0.14
CA ASP A 171 -0.95 -0.44 -0.91
C ASP A 171 -1.63 -1.62 -0.21
N PHE A 172 -1.75 -1.58 1.12
CA PHE A 172 -2.48 -2.57 1.93
C PHE A 172 -3.83 -2.07 2.43
N ARG A 173 -4.07 -0.75 2.41
CA ARG A 173 -5.16 -0.14 3.15
C ARG A 173 -6.54 -0.64 2.72
N ALA A 174 -6.87 -0.63 1.43
CA ALA A 174 -8.20 -1.09 0.99
C ALA A 174 -8.41 -2.60 1.18
N PRO A 175 -7.45 -3.49 0.84
CA PRO A 175 -7.57 -4.90 1.19
C PRO A 175 -7.72 -5.16 2.69
N ALA A 176 -6.96 -4.46 3.54
CA ALA A 176 -7.06 -4.57 4.99
C ALA A 176 -8.41 -4.06 5.51
N GLU A 177 -8.87 -2.91 5.02
CA GLU A 177 -10.15 -2.32 5.39
C GLU A 177 -11.32 -3.25 5.06
N PHE A 178 -11.31 -3.90 3.90
CA PHE A 178 -12.32 -4.88 3.52
C PHE A 178 -12.46 -6.00 4.57
N VAL A 179 -11.35 -6.56 5.06
CA VAL A 179 -11.38 -7.61 6.10
C VAL A 179 -11.52 -7.06 7.53
N ILE A 180 -11.23 -5.79 7.78
CA ILE A 180 -11.56 -5.09 9.03
C ILE A 180 -13.08 -4.95 9.15
N VAL A 181 -13.75 -4.49 8.09
CA VAL A 181 -15.22 -4.43 8.03
C VAL A 181 -15.80 -5.82 8.27
N PHE A 182 -15.21 -6.87 7.67
CA PHE A 182 -15.60 -8.23 7.98
C PHE A 182 -15.38 -8.59 9.45
N GLY A 183 -14.23 -8.26 10.04
CA GLY A 183 -13.95 -8.52 11.46
C GLY A 183 -14.95 -7.83 12.40
N ILE A 184 -15.36 -6.60 12.08
CA ILE A 184 -16.40 -5.89 12.84
C ILE A 184 -17.77 -6.53 12.61
N PHE A 185 -18.07 -6.98 11.39
CA PHE A 185 -19.26 -7.79 11.11
C PHE A 185 -19.27 -9.09 11.92
N VAL A 186 -18.13 -9.76 12.11
CA VAL A 186 -18.03 -10.95 12.97
C VAL A 186 -18.51 -10.63 14.39
N TRP A 187 -18.04 -9.51 14.98
CA TRP A 187 -18.49 -9.08 16.30
C TRP A 187 -19.98 -8.70 16.31
N ALA A 188 -20.45 -7.91 15.34
CA ALA A 188 -21.85 -7.51 15.20
C ALA A 188 -22.79 -8.72 14.99
N SER A 189 -22.29 -9.78 14.36
CA SER A 189 -23.03 -11.02 14.11
C SER A 189 -23.36 -11.80 15.38
N ALA A 190 -22.88 -11.37 16.56
CA ALA A 190 -23.40 -11.82 17.85
C ALA A 190 -24.93 -11.70 17.88
N SER A 191 -25.48 -10.63 17.30
CA SER A 191 -26.89 -10.56 16.94
C SER A 191 -27.18 -11.38 15.68
N ARG A 192 -28.12 -12.32 15.78
CA ARG A 192 -28.58 -13.17 14.65
C ARG A 192 -29.23 -12.37 13.52
N SER A 193 -29.58 -11.10 13.75
CA SER A 193 -30.18 -10.23 12.74
C SER A 193 -29.18 -9.78 11.67
N PHE A 194 -27.88 -9.78 11.97
CA PHE A 194 -26.84 -9.44 11.00
C PHE A 194 -26.61 -10.59 10.01
N LYS A 195 -26.72 -10.27 8.72
CA LYS A 195 -26.55 -11.19 7.60
C LYS A 195 -25.31 -10.81 6.78
N PRO A 196 -24.66 -11.77 6.11
CA PRO A 196 -23.52 -11.51 5.22
C PRO A 196 -23.72 -10.39 4.20
N ILE A 197 -24.95 -10.21 3.70
CA ILE A 197 -25.28 -9.12 2.77
C ILE A 197 -24.98 -7.72 3.32
N HIS A 198 -25.09 -7.50 4.64
CA HIS A 198 -24.78 -6.19 5.24
C HIS A 198 -23.28 -5.92 5.19
N PHE A 199 -22.47 -6.95 5.46
CA PHE A 199 -21.03 -6.90 5.26
C PHE A 199 -20.69 -6.67 3.79
N MET A 200 -21.33 -7.37 2.85
CA MET A 200 -21.05 -7.22 1.41
C MET A 200 -21.23 -5.77 0.95
N ILE A 201 -22.30 -5.10 1.37
CA ILE A 201 -22.57 -3.70 1.03
C ILE A 201 -21.49 -2.77 1.60
N VAL A 202 -21.20 -2.88 2.90
CA VAL A 202 -20.23 -1.99 3.57
C VAL A 202 -18.79 -2.30 3.13
N GLY A 203 -18.44 -3.58 2.99
CA GLY A 203 -17.11 -4.04 2.60
C GLY A 203 -16.78 -3.66 1.15
N ILE A 204 -17.68 -3.96 0.20
CA ILE A 204 -17.48 -3.54 -1.20
C ILE A 204 -17.54 -2.01 -1.29
N GLY A 205 -18.44 -1.35 -0.57
CA GLY A 205 -18.51 0.12 -0.54
C GLY A 205 -17.22 0.75 -0.01
N SER A 206 -16.66 0.19 1.05
CA SER A 206 -15.38 0.67 1.60
C SER A 206 -14.18 0.35 0.72
N PHE A 207 -14.22 -0.72 -0.08
CA PHE A 207 -13.18 -1.01 -1.07
C PHE A 207 -13.30 -0.09 -2.30
N ALA A 208 -14.52 0.10 -2.79
CA ALA A 208 -14.85 0.98 -3.89
C ALA A 208 -14.56 2.46 -3.58
N SER A 209 -14.70 2.89 -2.31
CA SER A 209 -14.41 4.27 -1.94
C SER A 209 -12.99 4.68 -2.29
N TYR A 210 -11.99 3.80 -2.16
CA TYR A 210 -10.61 4.12 -2.55
C TYR A 210 -10.46 4.47 -4.03
N TYR A 211 -11.15 3.73 -4.89
CA TYR A 211 -11.15 4.00 -6.33
C TYR A 211 -11.94 5.26 -6.65
N TYR A 212 -13.11 5.44 -6.04
CA TYR A 212 -13.93 6.64 -6.23
C TYR A 212 -13.19 7.91 -5.82
N SER A 213 -12.54 7.93 -4.65
CA SER A 213 -11.74 9.08 -4.17
C SER A 213 -10.59 9.42 -5.14
N ALA A 214 -9.92 8.39 -5.68
CA ALA A 214 -8.85 8.57 -6.65
C ALA A 214 -9.36 9.14 -7.98
N GLY A 215 -10.50 8.64 -8.47
CA GLY A 215 -11.13 9.14 -9.69
C GLY A 215 -11.64 10.56 -9.54
N LEU A 216 -12.27 10.88 -8.41
CA LEU A 216 -12.77 12.22 -8.12
C LEU A 216 -11.63 13.23 -8.00
N ALA A 217 -10.53 12.82 -7.36
CA ALA A 217 -9.32 13.62 -7.30
C ALA A 217 -8.77 13.96 -8.68
N LYS A 218 -8.63 12.96 -9.56
CA LYS A 218 -8.17 13.15 -10.95
C LYS A 218 -9.11 14.03 -11.76
N TRP A 219 -10.41 13.85 -11.61
CA TRP A 219 -11.42 14.66 -12.30
C TRP A 219 -11.32 16.14 -11.93
N ASN A 220 -11.04 16.44 -10.66
CA ASN A 220 -10.98 17.80 -10.12
C ASN A 220 -9.54 18.37 -10.05
N PHE A 221 -8.54 17.72 -10.67
CA PHE A 221 -7.15 18.11 -10.50
C PHE A 221 -6.71 19.24 -11.44
N GLY A 222 -6.31 20.36 -10.84
CA GLY A 222 -5.82 21.54 -11.56
C GLY A 222 -6.91 22.18 -12.44
N PRO A 223 -6.54 22.80 -13.57
CA PRO A 223 -7.52 23.34 -14.51
C PRO A 223 -8.52 22.27 -14.98
N PRO A 224 -9.77 22.65 -15.33
CA PRO A 224 -10.83 21.71 -15.68
C PRO A 224 -10.37 20.66 -16.70
N HIS A 225 -10.48 19.38 -16.31
CA HIS A 225 -10.14 18.21 -17.13
C HIS A 225 -8.69 18.12 -17.61
N SER A 226 -7.78 18.97 -17.12
CA SER A 226 -6.37 18.98 -17.54
C SER A 226 -5.65 17.66 -17.25
N TRP A 227 -6.01 16.94 -16.18
CA TRP A 227 -5.46 15.60 -15.93
C TRP A 227 -5.83 14.59 -17.02
N LEU A 228 -7.03 14.69 -17.63
CA LEU A 228 -7.47 13.79 -18.69
C LEU A 228 -7.01 14.23 -20.09
N LEU A 229 -6.86 15.55 -20.31
CA LEU A 229 -6.64 16.09 -21.65
C LEU A 229 -5.20 16.54 -21.90
N GLU A 230 -4.43 16.85 -20.85
CA GLU A 230 -3.11 17.47 -20.99
C GLU A 230 -1.99 16.69 -20.27
N ASN A 231 -2.33 15.78 -19.36
CA ASN A 231 -1.34 14.96 -18.70
C ASN A 231 -0.83 13.85 -19.63
N HIS A 232 0.45 13.51 -19.54
CA HIS A 232 1.05 12.42 -20.32
C HIS A 232 1.44 11.27 -19.41
N VAL A 233 0.50 10.36 -19.08
CA VAL A 233 0.74 9.22 -18.18
C VAL A 233 1.87 8.29 -18.66
N SER A 234 2.15 8.30 -19.97
CA SER A 234 3.33 7.68 -20.58
C SER A 234 4.66 8.16 -19.97
N ASN A 235 4.78 9.41 -19.53
CA ASN A 235 5.99 9.94 -18.87
C ASN A 235 6.34 9.19 -17.59
N MET A 236 5.35 8.70 -16.83
CA MET A 236 5.60 7.88 -15.64
C MET A 236 6.32 6.58 -15.99
N SER A 237 6.09 6.04 -17.20
CA SER A 237 6.75 4.82 -17.68
C SER A 237 8.19 5.08 -18.08
N VAL A 238 8.45 6.24 -18.71
CA VAL A 238 9.83 6.71 -18.93
C VAL A 238 10.56 6.87 -17.60
N ALA A 239 9.87 7.44 -16.61
CA ALA A 239 10.42 7.56 -15.27
C ALA A 239 10.73 6.21 -14.63
N ALA A 240 9.86 5.22 -14.81
CA ALA A 240 10.12 3.88 -14.36
C ALA A 240 11.31 3.23 -15.05
N TYR A 241 11.45 3.42 -16.36
CA TYR A 241 12.55 2.88 -17.14
C TYR A 241 13.91 3.42 -16.71
N VAL A 242 14.03 4.73 -16.51
CA VAL A 242 15.27 5.33 -15.99
C VAL A 242 15.64 4.77 -14.63
N ARG A 243 14.64 4.42 -13.81
CA ARG A 243 14.84 3.87 -12.47
C ARG A 243 15.07 2.36 -12.46
N GLY A 244 15.06 1.69 -13.62
CA GLY A 244 15.38 0.27 -13.70
C GLY A 244 14.25 -0.66 -14.13
N TRP A 245 13.04 -0.16 -14.38
CA TRP A 245 11.95 -0.99 -14.87
C TRP A 245 12.15 -1.33 -16.35
N MET A 246 12.08 -2.60 -16.73
CA MET A 246 12.26 -3.04 -18.12
C MET A 246 13.57 -2.62 -18.79
N THR A 247 14.64 -2.35 -18.03
CA THR A 247 15.96 -1.98 -18.59
C THR A 247 16.66 -3.11 -19.36
N PHE A 248 16.12 -4.33 -19.32
CA PHE A 248 16.52 -5.40 -20.23
C PHE A 248 16.10 -5.14 -21.69
N ILE A 249 15.18 -4.20 -21.94
CA ILE A 249 14.81 -3.73 -23.26
C ILE A 249 15.72 -2.55 -23.62
N PRO A 250 16.35 -2.52 -24.81
CA PRO A 250 17.13 -1.36 -25.24
C PRO A 250 16.33 -0.07 -25.23
N GLU A 251 16.97 1.05 -24.84
CA GLU A 251 16.29 2.34 -24.64
C GLU A 251 15.55 2.80 -25.90
N GLU A 252 16.15 2.66 -27.08
CA GLU A 252 15.51 3.05 -28.35
C GLU A 252 14.21 2.25 -28.59
N THR A 253 14.22 0.94 -28.32
CA THR A 253 13.03 0.09 -28.44
C THR A 253 11.98 0.48 -27.42
N TYR A 254 12.38 0.76 -26.18
CA TYR A 254 11.47 1.18 -25.14
C TYR A 254 10.83 2.54 -25.45
N MET A 255 11.59 3.53 -25.95
CA MET A 255 11.05 4.83 -26.37
C MET A 255 10.04 4.71 -27.50
N LYS A 256 10.23 3.80 -28.46
CA LYS A 256 9.21 3.50 -29.50
C LYS A 256 7.90 2.99 -28.90
N LEU A 257 7.97 2.14 -27.86
CA LEU A 257 6.77 1.68 -27.13
C LEU A 257 6.10 2.83 -26.39
N ILE A 258 6.88 3.71 -25.76
CA ILE A 258 6.36 4.92 -25.11
C ILE A 258 5.68 5.84 -26.11
N GLY A 259 6.23 6.01 -27.32
CA GLY A 259 5.58 6.79 -28.38
C GLY A 259 4.20 6.25 -28.78
N VAL A 260 3.98 4.93 -28.69
CA VAL A 260 2.63 4.34 -28.85
C VAL A 260 1.75 4.64 -27.64
N SER A 261 2.27 4.45 -26.42
CA SER A 261 1.52 4.78 -25.20
C SER A 261 1.09 6.25 -25.17
N HIS A 262 1.96 7.16 -25.58
CA HIS A 262 1.71 8.59 -25.60
C HIS A 262 0.49 8.95 -26.45
N LYS A 263 0.34 8.31 -27.62
CA LYS A 263 -0.84 8.45 -28.49
C LYS A 263 -2.13 7.90 -27.85
N LEU A 264 -1.99 7.01 -26.87
CA LEU A 264 -3.09 6.38 -26.16
C LEU A 264 -3.32 6.99 -24.76
N ASP A 265 -2.58 8.01 -24.34
CA ASP A 265 -2.64 8.56 -22.98
C ASP A 265 -4.07 8.94 -22.57
N THR A 266 -4.79 9.69 -23.42
CA THR A 266 -6.19 10.06 -23.16
C THR A 266 -7.12 8.85 -23.04
N ALA A 267 -6.89 7.79 -23.83
CA ALA A 267 -7.69 6.56 -23.73
C ALA A 267 -7.40 5.79 -22.44
N LEU A 268 -6.13 5.71 -22.03
CA LEU A 268 -5.71 5.09 -20.77
C LEU A 268 -6.23 5.86 -19.54
N GLN A 269 -6.18 7.19 -19.59
CA GLN A 269 -6.73 8.08 -18.57
C GLN A 269 -8.26 7.99 -18.52
N GLY A 270 -8.92 7.95 -19.69
CA GLY A 270 -10.36 7.75 -19.80
C GLY A 270 -10.80 6.42 -19.20
N PHE A 271 -10.08 5.33 -19.50
CA PHE A 271 -10.31 4.03 -18.87
C PHE A 271 -10.10 4.08 -17.34
N THR A 272 -9.04 4.75 -16.89
CA THR A 272 -8.75 4.93 -15.46
C THR A 272 -9.91 5.63 -14.75
N LEU A 273 -10.35 6.79 -15.27
CA LEU A 273 -11.49 7.53 -14.72
C LEU A 273 -12.78 6.72 -14.78
N PHE A 274 -13.03 5.99 -15.88
CA PHE A 274 -14.21 5.14 -16.00
C PHE A 274 -14.26 4.08 -14.89
N VAL A 275 -13.15 3.37 -14.66
CA VAL A 275 -13.07 2.34 -13.62
C VAL A 275 -13.15 2.94 -12.21
N GLU A 276 -12.45 4.06 -11.99
CA GLU A 276 -12.36 4.70 -10.68
C GLU A 276 -13.68 5.39 -10.28
N LEU A 277 -14.20 6.30 -11.10
CA LEU A 277 -15.47 6.99 -10.83
C LEU A 277 -16.66 6.04 -10.94
N GLY A 278 -16.64 5.12 -11.90
CA GLY A 278 -17.72 4.16 -12.10
C GLY A 278 -17.86 3.17 -10.93
N SER A 279 -16.85 3.03 -10.07
CA SER A 279 -16.93 2.22 -8.85
C SER A 279 -18.09 2.63 -7.92
N LEU A 280 -18.53 3.90 -8.00
CA LEU A 280 -19.70 4.42 -7.28
C LEU A 280 -20.99 3.66 -7.59
N VAL A 281 -21.18 3.32 -8.86
CA VAL A 281 -22.46 2.81 -9.38
C VAL A 281 -22.31 1.34 -9.80
N ALA A 282 -21.23 0.98 -10.48
CA ALA A 282 -21.09 -0.28 -11.16
C ALA A 282 -21.09 -1.50 -10.22
N PHE A 283 -20.52 -1.37 -9.02
CA PHE A 283 -20.55 -2.44 -8.01
C PHE A 283 -21.96 -2.77 -7.53
N PHE A 284 -22.88 -1.81 -7.57
CA PHE A 284 -24.22 -1.90 -6.98
C PHE A 284 -25.36 -1.82 -8.00
N LEU A 285 -25.04 -1.74 -9.30
CA LEU A 285 -26.03 -1.65 -10.38
C LEU A 285 -26.58 -3.02 -10.78
N HIS A 286 -25.71 -4.02 -10.94
CA HIS A 286 -26.12 -5.36 -11.36
C HIS A 286 -25.09 -6.44 -10.98
N PRO A 287 -25.49 -7.68 -10.63
CA PRO A 287 -24.57 -8.75 -10.22
C PRO A 287 -23.46 -9.05 -11.24
N ARG A 288 -23.80 -9.07 -12.52
CA ARG A 288 -22.81 -9.29 -13.60
C ARG A 288 -21.82 -8.14 -13.69
N ILE A 289 -22.29 -6.90 -13.49
CA ILE A 289 -21.43 -5.72 -13.54
C ILE A 289 -20.47 -5.73 -12.35
N THR A 290 -20.93 -6.06 -11.13
CA THR A 290 -20.05 -6.24 -9.95
C THR A 290 -18.87 -7.17 -10.26
N ARG A 291 -19.15 -8.32 -10.88
CA ARG A 291 -18.11 -9.28 -11.29
C ARG A 291 -17.14 -8.64 -12.28
N TRP A 292 -17.64 -8.08 -13.38
CA TRP A 292 -16.78 -7.49 -14.41
C TRP A 292 -16.04 -6.24 -13.91
N TRP A 293 -16.55 -5.54 -12.91
CA TRP A 293 -15.88 -4.41 -12.29
C TRP A 293 -14.62 -4.85 -11.54
N PHE A 294 -14.68 -5.96 -10.81
CA PHE A 294 -13.47 -6.57 -10.24
C PHE A 294 -12.42 -6.92 -11.31
N LEU A 295 -12.84 -7.37 -12.49
CA LEU A 295 -11.90 -7.56 -13.61
C LEU A 295 -11.33 -6.22 -14.08
N GLY A 296 -12.16 -5.18 -14.22
CA GLY A 296 -11.73 -3.83 -14.57
C GLY A 296 -10.68 -3.27 -13.60
N LEU A 297 -10.88 -3.46 -12.29
CA LEU A 297 -9.91 -3.07 -11.27
C LEU A 297 -8.59 -3.84 -11.37
N PHE A 298 -8.66 -5.15 -11.66
CA PHE A 298 -7.47 -5.95 -11.93
C PHE A 298 -6.71 -5.41 -13.16
N LEU A 299 -7.41 -5.19 -14.27
CA LEU A 299 -6.81 -4.68 -15.52
C LEU A 299 -6.19 -3.30 -15.33
N LEU A 300 -6.85 -2.40 -14.59
CA LEU A 300 -6.30 -1.08 -14.26
C LEU A 300 -4.97 -1.19 -13.51
N ASN A 301 -4.97 -1.92 -12.40
CA ASN A 301 -3.75 -2.08 -11.61
C ASN A 301 -2.66 -2.81 -12.43
N PHE A 302 -3.05 -3.73 -13.33
CA PHE A 302 -2.11 -4.55 -14.09
C PHE A 302 -1.46 -3.70 -15.17
N GLY A 303 -2.24 -2.84 -15.82
CA GLY A 303 -1.73 -1.79 -16.69
C GLY A 303 -0.72 -0.90 -15.96
N ILE A 304 -1.04 -0.42 -14.75
CA ILE A 304 -0.09 0.37 -13.93
C ILE A 304 1.22 -0.41 -13.71
N PHE A 305 1.15 -1.68 -13.31
CA PHE A 305 2.35 -2.50 -13.11
C PHE A 305 3.17 -2.66 -14.39
N MET A 306 2.52 -2.99 -15.51
CA MET A 306 3.21 -3.15 -16.80
C MET A 306 3.92 -1.86 -17.23
N MET A 307 3.29 -0.71 -17.01
CA MET A 307 3.81 0.59 -17.41
C MET A 307 4.93 1.10 -16.49
N THR A 308 4.80 0.88 -15.18
CA THR A 308 5.61 1.60 -14.17
C THR A 308 6.46 0.71 -13.26
N GLY A 309 6.27 -0.62 -13.30
CA GLY A 309 6.88 -1.55 -12.34
C GLY A 309 6.27 -1.47 -10.93
N VAL A 310 5.29 -0.59 -10.69
CA VAL A 310 4.59 -0.50 -9.39
C VAL A 310 3.55 -1.61 -9.31
N CYS A 311 3.87 -2.63 -8.51
CA CYS A 311 3.10 -3.85 -8.36
C CYS A 311 2.13 -3.76 -7.17
N PHE A 312 0.89 -3.38 -7.47
CA PHE A 312 -0.25 -3.45 -6.54
C PHE A 312 -0.78 -4.89 -6.40
N TRP A 313 0.10 -5.87 -6.20
CA TRP A 313 -0.28 -7.30 -6.21
C TRP A 313 -1.37 -7.66 -5.19
N LYS A 314 -1.48 -6.90 -4.09
CA LYS A 314 -2.54 -7.06 -3.11
C LYS A 314 -3.91 -6.74 -3.71
N TRP A 315 -3.98 -5.65 -4.47
CA TRP A 315 -5.17 -5.25 -5.21
C TRP A 315 -5.47 -6.22 -6.36
N PHE A 316 -4.45 -6.76 -7.05
CA PHE A 316 -4.64 -7.88 -8.00
C PHE A 316 -5.32 -9.05 -7.32
N PHE A 317 -4.77 -9.45 -6.19
CA PHE A 317 -5.22 -10.64 -5.49
C PHE A 317 -6.67 -10.50 -5.03
N VAL A 318 -7.05 -9.36 -4.43
CA VAL A 318 -8.45 -9.07 -4.05
C VAL A 318 -9.35 -9.01 -5.27
N SER A 319 -8.92 -8.36 -6.35
CA SER A 319 -9.72 -8.17 -7.56
C SER A 319 -9.95 -9.49 -8.32
N VAL A 320 -8.91 -10.29 -8.52
CA VAL A 320 -9.01 -11.61 -9.17
C VAL A 320 -9.81 -12.58 -8.31
N SER A 321 -9.54 -12.63 -6.99
CA SER A 321 -10.33 -13.48 -6.09
C SER A 321 -11.80 -13.06 -6.06
N GLY A 322 -12.10 -11.76 -6.04
CA GLY A 322 -13.45 -11.23 -6.15
C GLY A 322 -14.14 -11.59 -7.47
N PHE A 323 -13.45 -11.42 -8.60
CA PHE A 323 -13.96 -11.81 -9.93
C PHE A 323 -14.32 -13.30 -10.01
N VAL A 324 -13.40 -14.17 -9.57
CA VAL A 324 -13.60 -15.63 -9.57
C VAL A 324 -14.71 -16.03 -8.59
N TRP A 325 -14.71 -15.45 -7.40
CA TRP A 325 -15.71 -15.74 -6.36
C TRP A 325 -17.12 -15.33 -6.80
N CYS A 326 -17.30 -14.10 -7.29
CA CYS A 326 -18.57 -13.60 -7.82
C CYS A 326 -19.10 -14.45 -8.99
N GLY A 327 -18.20 -15.01 -9.81
CA GLY A 327 -18.56 -15.87 -10.95
C GLY A 327 -18.84 -17.32 -10.60
N ARG A 328 -18.56 -17.76 -9.37
CA ARG A 328 -18.69 -19.16 -8.93
C ARG A 328 -19.55 -19.23 -7.67
N VAL A 329 -18.94 -19.56 -6.53
CA VAL A 329 -19.65 -19.88 -5.28
C VAL A 329 -20.28 -18.66 -4.60
N GLY A 330 -19.78 -17.46 -4.89
CA GLY A 330 -20.29 -16.21 -4.32
C GLY A 330 -21.54 -15.66 -4.99
N ARG A 331 -21.89 -16.19 -6.17
CA ARG A 331 -23.00 -15.70 -7.00
C ARG A 331 -24.33 -15.53 -6.23
N PRO A 332 -24.80 -16.49 -5.42
CA PRO A 332 -26.06 -16.32 -4.68
C PRO A 332 -26.04 -15.14 -3.72
N LEU A 333 -24.90 -14.89 -3.05
CA LEU A 333 -24.78 -13.79 -2.12
C LEU A 333 -24.74 -12.43 -2.84
N VAL A 334 -24.10 -12.38 -4.01
CA VAL A 334 -24.11 -11.19 -4.87
C VAL A 334 -25.51 -10.94 -5.42
N GLU A 335 -26.18 -11.94 -5.98
CA GLU A 335 -27.57 -11.80 -6.46
C GLU A 335 -28.49 -11.31 -5.34
N LYS A 336 -28.39 -11.89 -4.14
CA LYS A 336 -29.14 -11.44 -2.96
C LYS A 336 -28.81 -10.02 -2.53
N MET A 337 -27.55 -9.62 -2.61
CA MET A 337 -27.15 -8.23 -2.36
C MET A 337 -27.92 -7.29 -3.30
N HIS A 338 -28.08 -7.64 -4.58
CA HIS A 338 -28.79 -6.84 -5.60
C HIS A 338 -30.32 -7.04 -5.66
N GLU A 339 -30.88 -8.05 -4.99
CA GLU A 339 -32.34 -8.24 -4.87
C GLU A 339 -33.00 -7.16 -4.01
N LEU A 340 -32.28 -6.68 -3.00
CA LEU A 340 -32.61 -5.44 -2.33
C LEU A 340 -32.60 -4.35 -3.43
N LYS A 341 -33.59 -3.45 -3.46
CA LYS A 341 -33.58 -2.32 -4.44
C LYS A 341 -32.95 -1.03 -3.89
N LEU A 342 -32.55 -1.05 -2.61
CA LEU A 342 -31.75 -0.02 -1.94
C LEU A 342 -30.20 -0.23 -1.91
N PRO A 343 -29.56 -1.31 -2.39
CA PRO A 343 -28.11 -1.51 -2.40
C PRO A 343 -27.37 -0.43 -3.15
N LEU A 344 -27.95 0.10 -4.23
CA LEU A 344 -27.34 1.23 -4.92
C LEU A 344 -27.29 2.43 -3.98
N VAL A 345 -28.38 2.76 -3.31
CA VAL A 345 -28.43 3.86 -2.32
C VAL A 345 -27.50 3.57 -1.14
N LEU A 346 -27.57 2.38 -0.55
CA LEU A 346 -26.73 1.97 0.59
C LEU A 346 -25.26 1.85 0.23
N GLY A 347 -24.94 1.43 -0.99
CA GLY A 347 -23.60 1.33 -1.54
C GLY A 347 -23.01 2.71 -1.80
N ILE A 348 -23.78 3.61 -2.43
CA ILE A 348 -23.42 5.03 -2.58
C ILE A 348 -23.19 5.67 -1.21
N VAL A 349 -24.11 5.48 -0.26
CA VAL A 349 -23.97 5.97 1.12
C VAL A 349 -22.73 5.38 1.78
N SER A 350 -22.45 4.09 1.60
CA SER A 350 -21.26 3.45 2.15
C SER A 350 -19.98 4.01 1.55
N ILE A 351 -19.93 4.22 0.23
CA ILE A 351 -18.79 4.83 -0.48
C ILE A 351 -18.55 6.25 0.05
N TYR A 352 -19.59 7.08 0.08
CA TYR A 352 -19.50 8.45 0.58
C TYR A 352 -19.10 8.50 2.05
N TYR A 353 -19.68 7.64 2.88
CA TYR A 353 -19.36 7.57 4.31
C TYR A 353 -17.92 7.12 4.57
N CYS A 354 -17.40 6.21 3.74
CA CYS A 354 -16.03 5.69 3.84
C CYS A 354 -14.99 6.63 3.21
N ASN A 355 -15.39 7.53 2.31
CA ASN A 355 -14.51 8.54 1.73
C ASN A 355 -13.99 9.54 2.79
N GLU A 356 -12.71 9.90 2.72
CA GLU A 356 -12.10 11.05 3.42
C GLU A 356 -12.26 11.13 4.95
N ARG A 357 -12.56 10.01 5.62
CA ARG A 357 -12.62 10.01 7.10
C ARG A 357 -11.22 10.19 7.69
N ILE A 358 -11.05 11.30 8.42
CA ILE A 358 -9.86 11.88 9.10
C ILE A 358 -8.96 10.87 9.86
N TRP A 359 -9.47 9.71 10.23
CA TRP A 359 -8.72 8.69 10.98
C TRP A 359 -7.74 7.88 10.13
N PHE A 360 -7.86 7.99 8.80
CA PHE A 360 -6.79 7.65 7.90
C PHE A 360 -5.89 8.87 7.78
N TYR A 361 -4.56 8.66 7.72
CA TYR A 361 -3.72 9.58 6.96
C TYR A 361 -4.49 9.92 5.69
N PRO A 362 -4.85 11.21 5.44
CA PRO A 362 -5.89 11.58 4.48
C PRO A 362 -5.67 10.73 3.24
N GLN A 363 -6.71 10.00 2.78
CA GLN A 363 -6.62 9.19 1.56
C GLN A 363 -5.83 10.04 0.58
N THR A 364 -4.57 9.69 0.33
CA THR A 364 -3.74 10.53 -0.52
C THR A 364 -4.43 10.42 -1.84
N HIS A 365 -5.13 11.47 -2.22
CA HIS A 365 -5.77 11.59 -3.51
C HIS A 365 -4.65 11.23 -4.50
N VAL A 366 -4.72 10.02 -5.06
CA VAL A 366 -3.63 9.46 -5.87
C VAL A 366 -3.71 10.16 -7.21
N VAL A 367 -3.18 11.38 -7.22
CA VAL A 367 -3.30 12.33 -8.31
C VAL A 367 -2.07 13.24 -8.33
N TRP A 368 -1.55 13.41 -9.53
CA TRP A 368 -0.44 14.28 -9.89
C TRP A 368 -0.44 14.42 -11.41
N TYR A 369 0.39 15.32 -11.91
CA TYR A 369 0.81 15.32 -13.31
C TYR A 369 2.10 14.53 -13.46
N ASP A 370 2.22 13.79 -14.56
CA ASP A 370 3.38 13.01 -14.94
C ASP A 370 4.26 13.87 -15.86
N SER A 371 5.40 14.32 -15.34
CA SER A 371 6.25 15.27 -16.04
C SER A 371 7.36 14.57 -16.81
N ALA A 372 7.85 15.22 -17.86
CA ALA A 372 8.93 14.69 -18.70
C ALA A 372 10.32 14.72 -18.00
N ILE A 373 10.46 15.39 -16.85
CA ILE A 373 11.71 15.39 -16.07
C ILE A 373 11.56 14.51 -14.84
N MET A 374 12.67 13.92 -14.41
CA MET A 374 12.74 13.19 -13.15
C MET A 374 14.12 13.35 -12.51
N GLU A 375 14.14 13.29 -11.19
CA GLU A 375 15.34 13.12 -10.40
C GLU A 375 15.47 11.65 -9.98
N ASN A 376 16.54 10.99 -10.40
CA ASN A 376 16.89 9.64 -9.96
C ASN A 376 17.98 9.70 -8.88
N TYR A 377 17.87 8.81 -7.88
CA TYR A 377 18.82 8.71 -6.79
C TYR A 377 19.33 7.28 -6.69
N GLU A 378 20.64 7.12 -6.74
CA GLU A 378 21.34 5.84 -6.64
C GLU A 378 22.20 5.81 -5.38
N MET A 379 22.28 4.65 -4.76
CA MET A 379 23.11 4.47 -3.55
C MET A 379 24.23 3.49 -3.86
N TYR A 380 25.46 3.86 -3.51
CA TYR A 380 26.64 3.02 -3.69
C TYR A 380 27.23 2.68 -2.31
N ALA A 381 27.44 1.39 -2.05
CA ALA A 381 28.22 0.93 -0.91
C ALA A 381 29.71 1.01 -1.26
N VAL A 382 30.50 1.67 -0.42
CA VAL A 382 31.96 1.72 -0.51
C VAL A 382 32.52 0.68 0.45
N GLY A 383 33.27 -0.28 -0.08
CA GLY A 383 33.91 -1.34 0.69
C GLY A 383 35.18 -0.91 1.41
N GLU A 384 35.72 -1.77 2.29
CA GLU A 384 37.03 -1.57 2.93
C GLU A 384 38.17 -1.46 1.92
N SER A 385 38.03 -2.07 0.74
CA SER A 385 38.95 -1.93 -0.40
C SER A 385 38.89 -0.57 -1.11
N GLY A 386 37.87 0.26 -0.82
CA GLY A 386 37.55 1.48 -1.55
C GLY A 386 36.72 1.24 -2.83
N ARG A 387 36.42 -0.01 -3.18
CA ARG A 387 35.57 -0.36 -4.32
C ARG A 387 34.12 0.05 -4.08
N LYS A 388 33.44 0.50 -5.13
CA LYS A 388 32.04 0.93 -5.11
C LYS A 388 31.13 -0.14 -5.69
N TYR A 389 30.01 -0.38 -5.02
CA TYR A 389 28.99 -1.34 -5.43
C TYR A 389 27.62 -0.69 -5.40
N LEU A 390 26.84 -0.81 -6.46
CA LEU A 390 25.47 -0.29 -6.49
C LEU A 390 24.59 -1.08 -5.53
N ILE A 391 23.92 -0.38 -4.62
CA ILE A 391 22.94 -0.95 -3.71
C ILE A 391 21.62 -1.07 -4.46
N GLY A 392 21.19 -2.30 -4.73
CA GLY A 392 19.92 -2.56 -5.41
C GLY A 392 18.73 -1.93 -4.65
N PRO A 393 17.69 -1.43 -5.34
CA PRO A 393 16.58 -0.73 -4.69
C PRO A 393 15.84 -1.58 -3.63
N ASN A 394 15.77 -2.90 -3.85
CA ASN A 394 15.14 -3.86 -2.93
C ASN A 394 16.11 -4.43 -1.87
N TYR A 395 17.33 -3.87 -1.77
CA TYR A 395 18.35 -4.37 -0.85
C TYR A 395 17.90 -4.24 0.61
N PHE A 396 17.21 -3.15 0.95
CA PHE A 396 16.77 -2.79 2.30
C PHE A 396 15.48 -3.45 2.79
N GLY A 397 15.02 -4.52 2.12
CA GLY A 397 13.84 -5.27 2.57
C GLY A 397 13.96 -5.66 4.06
N PRO A 398 12.88 -5.53 4.86
CA PRO A 398 11.51 -5.26 4.43
C PRO A 398 11.14 -3.77 4.23
N SER A 399 12.06 -2.84 4.52
CA SER A 399 11.83 -1.39 4.44
C SER A 399 12.15 -0.79 3.05
N ASP A 400 12.22 -1.62 2.03
CA ASP A 400 12.67 -1.29 0.67
C ASP A 400 11.79 -0.29 -0.07
N MET A 401 10.50 -0.17 0.25
CA MET A 401 9.58 0.68 -0.52
C MET A 401 10.01 2.15 -0.61
N HIS A 402 10.39 2.80 0.51
CA HIS A 402 10.87 4.20 0.50
C HIS A 402 12.13 4.36 -0.37
N TRP A 403 13.04 3.39 -0.29
CA TRP A 403 14.30 3.40 -1.05
C TRP A 403 14.05 3.17 -2.54
N ALA A 404 13.18 2.22 -2.86
CA ALA A 404 12.76 1.94 -4.21
C ALA A 404 11.88 3.04 -4.82
N GLN A 405 11.24 3.91 -4.02
CA GLN A 405 10.57 5.13 -4.50
C GLN A 405 11.57 6.25 -4.84
N GLY A 406 12.78 6.23 -4.29
CA GLY A 406 13.83 7.18 -4.65
C GLY A 406 13.52 8.63 -4.25
N ASN A 407 12.63 8.86 -3.29
CA ASN A 407 12.33 10.22 -2.81
C ASN A 407 13.39 10.70 -1.81
N LEU A 408 14.65 10.77 -2.25
CA LEU A 408 15.83 10.95 -1.39
C LEU A 408 16.46 12.35 -1.46
N CYS A 409 15.84 13.30 -2.17
CA CYS A 409 16.28 14.70 -2.24
C CYS A 409 16.50 15.35 -0.85
N TYR A 410 15.79 14.88 0.17
CA TYR A 410 15.95 15.43 1.52
C TYR A 410 17.31 15.10 2.16
N ALA A 411 17.99 14.07 1.66
CA ALA A 411 19.26 13.58 2.18
C ALA A 411 20.47 14.17 1.44
N THR A 412 20.26 15.02 0.43
CA THR A 412 21.33 15.69 -0.31
C THR A 412 21.60 17.08 0.24
N GLU A 413 22.84 17.57 0.14
CA GLU A 413 23.23 18.88 0.72
C GLU A 413 22.75 20.07 -0.11
N SER A 414 23.01 20.07 -1.42
CA SER A 414 22.76 21.22 -2.30
C SER A 414 21.82 20.92 -3.46
N GLN A 415 21.45 19.64 -3.64
CA GLN A 415 20.69 19.21 -4.81
C GLN A 415 19.26 19.72 -4.78
N ARG A 416 18.74 19.94 -5.99
CA ARG A 416 17.38 20.41 -6.22
C ARG A 416 16.53 19.33 -6.84
N ALA A 417 15.26 19.28 -6.43
CA ALA A 417 14.24 18.52 -7.13
C ALA A 417 13.08 19.44 -7.52
N LEU A 418 12.67 19.29 -8.78
CA LEU A 418 11.50 19.91 -9.35
C LEU A 418 10.28 18.99 -9.22
N THR A 419 10.51 17.68 -9.23
CA THR A 419 9.47 16.64 -9.18
C THR A 419 9.62 15.77 -7.94
N GLY A 420 8.64 14.90 -7.71
CA GLY A 420 8.69 13.86 -6.70
C GLY A 420 8.99 12.49 -7.31
N ILE A 421 8.33 11.48 -6.75
CA ILE A 421 8.54 10.07 -7.12
C ILE A 421 8.07 9.86 -8.57
N TYR A 422 8.88 9.20 -9.40
CA TYR A 422 8.58 8.93 -10.82
C TYR A 422 8.25 10.18 -11.65
N GLY A 423 8.91 11.31 -11.39
CA GLY A 423 8.67 12.53 -12.18
C GLY A 423 7.31 13.19 -11.90
N ASN A 424 6.65 12.83 -10.79
CA ASN A 424 5.34 13.38 -10.45
C ASN A 424 5.43 14.84 -9.99
N THR A 425 4.44 15.65 -10.38
CA THR A 425 4.34 17.03 -9.92
C THR A 425 2.91 17.43 -9.62
N GLY A 426 2.71 18.18 -8.54
CA GLY A 426 1.43 18.82 -8.24
C GLY A 426 1.22 20.14 -8.99
N ASN A 427 2.21 20.60 -9.76
CA ASN A 427 2.19 21.91 -10.39
C ASN A 427 1.92 21.81 -11.90
N TYR A 428 0.71 22.20 -12.30
CA TYR A 428 0.28 22.25 -13.70
C TYR A 428 1.24 23.08 -14.58
N SER A 429 1.68 24.26 -14.10
CA SER A 429 2.58 25.13 -14.87
C SER A 429 3.95 24.48 -15.10
N THR A 430 4.44 23.68 -14.16
CA THR A 430 5.69 22.93 -14.30
C THR A 430 5.56 21.85 -15.37
N MET A 431 4.51 21.03 -15.30
CA MET A 431 4.25 20.00 -16.31
C MET A 431 4.12 20.62 -17.70
N LYS A 432 3.28 21.66 -17.83
CA LYS A 432 3.03 22.32 -19.11
C LYS A 432 4.31 22.89 -19.71
N ARG A 433 5.08 23.64 -18.91
CA ARG A 433 6.36 24.23 -19.34
C ARG A 433 7.35 23.17 -19.82
N LEU A 434 7.42 22.03 -19.13
CA LEU A 434 8.30 20.93 -19.52
C LEU A 434 7.90 20.28 -20.85
N ASN A 435 6.62 20.30 -21.21
CA ASN A 435 6.14 19.78 -22.50
C ASN A 435 6.30 20.80 -23.64
N GLU A 436 6.44 22.10 -23.33
CA GLU A 436 6.59 23.19 -24.30
C GLU A 436 8.03 23.44 -24.77
N PHE A 437 9.04 22.81 -24.16
CA PHE A 437 10.43 23.06 -24.55
C PHE A 437 10.81 22.38 -25.87
N ASP A 438 11.37 23.16 -26.79
CA ASP A 438 11.88 22.65 -28.07
C ASP A 438 13.24 21.97 -27.94
N LYS A 439 13.99 22.28 -26.87
CA LYS A 439 15.37 21.83 -26.68
C LYS A 439 15.56 21.09 -25.35
N PRO A 440 16.25 19.93 -25.34
CA PRO A 440 16.45 19.13 -24.13
C PRO A 440 17.22 19.86 -23.03
N GLU A 441 18.13 20.78 -23.40
CA GLU A 441 18.91 21.57 -22.45
C GLU A 441 18.01 22.50 -21.62
N GLN A 442 16.91 22.98 -22.19
CA GLN A 442 15.95 23.82 -21.47
C GLN A 442 15.19 23.01 -20.41
N GLY A 443 14.79 21.78 -20.75
CA GLY A 443 14.16 20.84 -19.83
C GLY A 443 15.09 20.47 -18.68
N LEU A 444 16.33 20.07 -18.97
CA LEU A 444 17.33 19.78 -17.94
C LEU A 444 17.64 21.01 -17.06
N ALA A 445 17.70 22.20 -17.64
CA ALA A 445 17.94 23.44 -16.88
C ALA A 445 16.80 23.79 -15.91
N MET A 446 15.58 23.25 -16.08
CA MET A 446 14.48 23.48 -15.14
C MET A 446 14.74 22.92 -13.75
N GLN A 447 15.61 21.89 -13.61
CA GLN A 447 15.98 21.38 -12.30
C GLN A 447 16.55 22.49 -11.39
N ARG A 448 17.25 23.49 -11.97
CA ARG A 448 17.78 24.64 -11.22
C ARG A 448 16.69 25.50 -10.58
N ARG A 449 15.46 25.45 -11.11
CA ARG A 449 14.27 26.10 -10.53
C ARG A 449 13.58 25.23 -9.48
N GLY A 450 13.98 23.97 -9.34
CA GLY A 450 13.52 23.09 -8.28
C GLY A 450 13.90 23.61 -6.89
N ARG A 451 13.25 23.06 -5.88
CA ARG A 451 13.54 23.40 -4.48
C ARG A 451 14.74 22.60 -4.00
N ILE A 452 15.56 23.22 -3.14
CA ILE A 452 16.51 22.47 -2.32
C ILE A 452 15.66 21.72 -1.29
N CYS A 453 15.67 20.38 -1.32
CA CYS A 453 14.79 19.58 -0.46
C CYS A 453 15.43 19.20 0.88
N HIS A 454 16.67 19.63 1.13
CA HIS A 454 17.45 19.29 2.32
C HIS A 454 16.62 19.47 3.60
N ASP A 455 16.57 18.42 4.41
CA ASP A 455 15.89 18.41 5.70
C ASP A 455 16.77 17.67 6.70
N ASP A 456 17.42 18.43 7.59
CA ASP A 456 18.31 17.94 8.65
C ASP A 456 17.71 16.79 9.47
N LYS A 457 16.42 16.87 9.79
CA LYS A 457 15.75 15.88 10.62
C LYS A 457 15.57 14.57 9.86
N ARG A 458 15.22 14.65 8.57
CA ARG A 458 15.09 13.46 7.71
C ARG A 458 16.45 12.91 7.31
N LEU A 459 17.46 13.75 7.10
CA LEU A 459 18.83 13.34 6.84
C LEU A 459 19.40 12.54 8.02
N ARG A 460 19.29 13.03 9.26
CA ARG A 460 19.72 12.26 10.44
C ARG A 460 19.03 10.90 10.56
N LYS A 461 17.75 10.81 10.18
CA LYS A 461 17.03 9.52 10.13
C LYS A 461 17.56 8.60 9.03
N TYR A 462 17.89 9.15 7.87
CA TYR A 462 18.53 8.44 6.77
C TYR A 462 19.90 7.88 7.20
N GLU A 463 20.76 8.73 7.76
CA GLU A 463 22.10 8.34 8.22
C GLU A 463 22.01 7.25 9.29
N ASN A 464 21.18 7.45 10.31
CA ASN A 464 20.97 6.46 11.36
C ASN A 464 20.47 5.12 10.79
N PHE A 465 19.54 5.15 9.83
CA PHE A 465 19.06 3.94 9.18
C PHE A 465 20.19 3.20 8.45
N VAL A 466 20.92 3.92 7.59
CA VAL A 466 22.01 3.37 6.78
C VAL A 466 23.13 2.82 7.66
N GLN A 467 23.58 3.59 8.65
CA GLN A 467 24.59 3.18 9.64
C GLN A 467 24.15 1.94 10.42
N THR A 468 22.90 1.91 10.89
CA THR A 468 22.39 0.77 11.66
C THR A 468 22.30 -0.49 10.80
N VAL A 469 21.77 -0.39 9.57
CA VAL A 469 21.63 -1.54 8.66
C VAL A 469 22.99 -2.10 8.28
N PHE A 470 23.92 -1.27 7.79
CA PHE A 470 25.23 -1.75 7.36
C PHE A 470 26.12 -2.14 8.54
N GLY A 471 26.06 -1.45 9.68
CA GLY A 471 26.73 -1.88 10.91
C GLY A 471 26.23 -3.25 11.39
N ASN A 472 24.92 -3.52 11.30
CA ASN A 472 24.39 -4.85 11.59
C ASN A 472 24.83 -5.91 10.56
N ILE A 473 24.90 -5.56 9.27
CA ILE A 473 25.35 -6.49 8.23
C ILE A 473 26.85 -6.82 8.40
N ASN A 474 27.70 -5.81 8.60
CA ASN A 474 29.14 -5.96 8.85
C ASN A 474 29.40 -6.85 10.07
N ARG A 475 28.70 -6.60 11.19
CA ARG A 475 28.83 -7.41 12.43
C ARG A 475 28.37 -8.85 12.25
N ASN A 476 27.39 -9.09 11.38
CA ASN A 476 26.84 -10.42 11.15
C ASN A 476 27.57 -11.21 10.04
N GLY A 477 28.52 -10.60 9.33
CA GLY A 477 29.16 -11.20 8.16
C GLY A 477 28.21 -11.38 6.97
N GLY A 478 27.20 -10.51 6.82
CA GLY A 478 26.24 -10.55 5.71
C GLY A 478 24.78 -10.60 6.15
N LYS A 479 23.87 -10.83 5.19
CA LYS A 479 22.42 -10.93 5.46
C LYS A 479 22.02 -12.26 6.08
N LYS A 480 21.11 -12.19 7.06
CA LYS A 480 20.53 -13.36 7.73
C LYS A 480 19.26 -13.82 7.03
N HIS A 481 18.99 -15.13 7.13
CA HIS A 481 17.74 -15.75 6.67
C HIS A 481 17.35 -15.41 5.22
N LYS A 482 18.32 -15.46 4.29
CA LYS A 482 18.11 -15.15 2.86
C LYS A 482 16.95 -15.94 2.23
N TRP A 483 16.66 -17.15 2.73
CA TRP A 483 15.53 -17.99 2.30
C TRP A 483 14.16 -17.32 2.43
N LEU A 484 13.98 -16.37 3.37
CA LEU A 484 12.73 -15.61 3.49
C LEU A 484 12.42 -14.79 2.24
N ARG A 485 13.44 -14.38 1.46
CA ARG A 485 13.24 -13.68 0.20
C ARG A 485 12.67 -14.60 -0.89
N LEU A 486 12.97 -15.89 -0.85
CA LEU A 486 12.53 -16.87 -1.86
C LEU A 486 11.04 -17.18 -1.74
N ILE A 487 10.53 -17.28 -0.51
CA ILE A 487 9.10 -17.49 -0.22
C ILE A 487 8.36 -16.17 0.09
N GLY A 488 9.08 -15.06 0.00
CA GLY A 488 8.64 -13.75 0.42
C GLY A 488 7.51 -13.23 -0.45
N ARG A 489 6.73 -12.32 0.10
CA ARG A 489 5.75 -11.54 -0.67
C ARG A 489 6.42 -10.86 -1.88
N PRO A 490 5.71 -10.68 -3.01
CA PRO A 490 6.22 -9.90 -4.12
C PRO A 490 6.57 -8.47 -3.68
N THR A 491 7.67 -7.93 -4.22
CA THR A 491 8.07 -6.54 -3.99
C THR A 491 7.00 -5.60 -4.54
N HIS A 492 6.81 -4.46 -3.87
CA HIS A 492 5.86 -3.46 -4.35
C HIS A 492 6.39 -2.71 -5.56
N ILE A 493 7.69 -2.47 -5.64
CA ILE A 493 8.32 -1.77 -6.75
C ILE A 493 9.32 -2.71 -7.43
N TRP A 494 9.15 -2.88 -8.73
CA TRP A 494 10.00 -3.71 -9.56
C TRP A 494 10.91 -2.79 -10.36
N VAL A 495 12.13 -2.67 -9.87
CA VAL A 495 13.19 -1.90 -10.51
C VAL A 495 14.47 -2.72 -10.41
N PHE A 496 15.20 -2.78 -11.52
CA PHE A 496 16.41 -3.56 -11.66
C PHE A 496 17.58 -2.64 -12.00
N PRO A 497 18.78 -2.91 -11.48
CA PRO A 497 19.99 -2.20 -11.87
C PRO A 497 20.14 -2.14 -13.39
N ARG A 498 20.47 -0.95 -13.90
CA ARG A 498 20.45 -0.67 -15.34
C ARG A 498 21.71 -1.10 -16.07
N HIS A 499 22.86 -0.96 -15.41
CA HIS A 499 24.16 -1.16 -16.04
C HIS A 499 24.62 -2.59 -15.75
N PRO A 500 24.74 -3.46 -16.77
CA PRO A 500 25.22 -4.82 -16.58
C PRO A 500 26.66 -4.85 -16.04
N ASP A 501 27.43 -3.79 -16.31
CA ASP A 501 28.80 -3.63 -15.84
C ASP A 501 28.89 -3.06 -14.41
N THR A 502 27.79 -2.52 -13.87
CA THR A 502 27.79 -2.01 -12.50
C THR A 502 27.65 -3.17 -11.52
N GLU A 503 28.70 -3.41 -10.76
CA GLU A 503 28.69 -4.44 -9.74
C GLU A 503 27.70 -4.12 -8.62
N LEU A 504 26.85 -5.09 -8.31
CA LEU A 504 25.86 -4.97 -7.26
C LEU A 504 26.46 -5.33 -5.91
N PHE A 505 26.04 -4.60 -4.88
CA PHE A 505 26.40 -4.97 -3.52
C PHE A 505 25.67 -6.26 -3.12
N ALA A 506 26.45 -7.30 -2.93
CA ALA A 506 26.03 -8.64 -2.55
C ALA A 506 26.80 -9.14 -1.31
N GLU A 507 27.22 -8.19 -0.45
CA GLU A 507 27.94 -8.46 0.79
C GLU A 507 29.36 -9.04 0.57
N GLN A 508 30.01 -8.67 -0.54
CA GLN A 508 31.36 -9.13 -0.90
C GLN A 508 32.44 -8.71 0.11
N GLU A 509 32.25 -7.54 0.73
CA GLU A 509 33.12 -7.00 1.77
C GLU A 509 32.33 -6.11 2.74
N LYS A 510 32.98 -5.68 3.83
CA LYS A 510 32.38 -4.76 4.79
C LYS A 510 32.24 -3.37 4.19
N VAL A 511 31.13 -2.72 4.48
CA VAL A 511 30.84 -1.36 4.00
C VAL A 511 31.40 -0.33 4.99
N VAL A 512 32.19 0.62 4.49
CA VAL A 512 32.79 1.71 5.27
C VAL A 512 32.07 3.05 5.05
N ALA A 513 31.43 3.22 3.89
CA ALA A 513 30.60 4.38 3.60
C ALA A 513 29.48 4.02 2.61
N VAL A 514 28.43 4.82 2.59
CA VAL A 514 27.39 4.78 1.57
C VAL A 514 27.30 6.16 0.92
N GLU A 515 27.44 6.20 -0.39
CA GLU A 515 27.33 7.40 -1.20
C GLU A 515 25.94 7.47 -1.84
N LEU A 516 25.32 8.65 -1.78
CA LEU A 516 24.06 8.96 -2.45
C LEU A 516 24.35 9.84 -3.67
N TRP A 517 24.04 9.35 -4.86
CA TRP A 517 24.26 10.02 -6.14
C TRP A 517 22.93 10.42 -6.75
N GLN A 518 22.89 11.59 -7.38
CA GLN A 518 21.72 12.06 -8.14
C GLN A 518 22.05 12.11 -9.62
N THR A 519 21.09 11.68 -10.45
CA THR A 519 21.09 11.90 -11.90
C THR A 519 19.75 12.50 -12.29
N VAL A 520 19.76 13.54 -13.11
CA VAL A 520 18.52 14.09 -13.67
C VAL A 520 18.34 13.59 -15.08
N ALA A 521 17.13 13.14 -15.39
CA ALA A 521 16.76 12.68 -16.71
C ALA A 521 15.59 13.50 -17.24
N TYR A 522 15.63 13.83 -18.53
CA TYR A 522 14.58 14.53 -19.24
C TYR A 522 14.20 13.79 -20.53
N HIS A 523 12.91 13.49 -20.66
CA HIS A 523 12.30 12.86 -21.81
C HIS A 523 11.97 13.95 -22.85
N HIS A 524 12.55 13.85 -24.05
CA HIS A 524 12.29 14.80 -25.13
C HIS A 524 12.36 14.11 -26.49
N GLY A 525 11.27 14.22 -27.25
CA GLY A 525 11.08 13.41 -28.46
C GLY A 525 11.14 11.92 -28.13
N ASP A 526 11.91 11.15 -28.90
CA ASP A 526 12.07 9.70 -28.71
C ASP A 526 13.34 9.32 -27.92
N LYS A 527 13.85 10.23 -27.07
CA LYS A 527 15.12 10.05 -26.35
C LYS A 527 15.04 10.52 -24.90
N ILE A 528 15.93 9.96 -24.08
CA ILE A 528 16.15 10.39 -22.70
C ILE A 528 17.53 11.04 -22.59
N TYR A 529 17.53 12.30 -22.18
CA TYR A 529 18.73 13.09 -21.93
C TYR A 529 19.05 13.06 -20.44
N ARG A 530 20.33 12.99 -20.08
CA ARG A 530 20.77 12.82 -18.69
C ARG A 530 21.86 13.80 -18.34
N THR A 531 21.89 14.25 -17.09
CA THR A 531 23.05 14.92 -16.51
C THR A 531 24.12 13.91 -16.14
N GLU A 532 25.34 14.37 -15.91
CA GLU A 532 26.32 13.58 -15.19
C GLU A 532 25.81 13.27 -13.76
N PRO A 533 26.15 12.09 -13.19
CA PRO A 533 25.84 11.81 -11.79
C PRO A 533 26.58 12.77 -10.85
N GLU A 534 25.85 13.36 -9.92
CA GLU A 534 26.41 14.26 -8.90
C GLU A 534 26.33 13.61 -7.51
N LEU A 535 27.44 13.63 -6.77
CA LEU A 535 27.48 13.15 -5.39
C LEU A 535 26.68 14.12 -4.50
N GLY A 536 25.60 13.62 -3.91
CA GLY A 536 24.69 14.42 -3.09
C GLY A 536 24.98 14.35 -1.59
N HIS A 537 25.46 13.20 -1.09
CA HIS A 537 25.78 12.99 0.33
C HIS A 537 26.58 11.70 0.56
N VAL A 538 27.34 11.64 1.67
CA VAL A 538 28.10 10.46 2.09
C VAL A 538 27.82 10.14 3.55
N THR A 539 27.32 8.94 3.83
CA THR A 539 27.13 8.43 5.19
C THR A 539 28.27 7.47 5.55
N LYS A 540 29.09 7.83 6.54
CA LYS A 540 30.14 6.94 7.08
C LYS A 540 29.52 5.84 7.95
N ILE A 541 30.01 4.61 7.80
CA ILE A 541 29.58 3.46 8.59
C ILE A 541 30.59 3.23 9.73
N PRO A 542 30.14 3.19 11.00
CA PRO A 542 31.04 2.91 12.11
C PRO A 542 31.57 1.47 12.03
N HIS A 543 32.86 1.31 12.27
CA HIS A 543 33.56 0.00 12.29
C HIS A 543 33.32 -0.79 13.57
#